data_AF-A0AAW6KD23-F1
#
_entry.id   AF-A0AAW6KD23-F1
#
_cell.length_a   1.000
_cell.length_b   1.000
_cell.length_c   1.000
_cell.angle_alpha   90.00
_cell.angle_beta   90.00
_cell.angle_gamma   90.00
#
_symmetry.space_group_name_H-M   'P 1'
#
loop_
_entity.id
_entity.type
_entity.pdbx_description
1 polymer ?
#
loop_
_entity_poly.entity_id
_entity_poly.type
_entity_poly.pdbx_seq_one_letter_code
_entity_poly.pdbx_strand_id
1 'polypeptide(L)'
;MDKKDIKFLEELLYNTDKDDLVRVMRNIENPVILHVFAANYNWNSGFEVPKAILENENCNYGTGLLMFHYADGYRMLESPDDVSASALEEWKDFLIETYQKLIFAV
;
A
#
# COMPACT_ATOMS: atom_id res chain seq x y z
N MET A 1 -19.78 0.66 -4.61
CA MET A 1 -19.16 0.67 -5.93
C MET A 1 -20.17 0.31 -6.98
N ASP A 2 -20.16 1.01 -8.10
CA ASP A 2 -20.97 0.68 -9.27
C ASP A 2 -20.18 -0.11 -10.33
N LYS A 3 -20.79 -0.38 -11.48
CA LYS A 3 -20.13 -1.11 -12.58
C LYS A 3 -18.95 -0.36 -13.20
N LYS A 4 -18.97 0.99 -13.19
CA LYS A 4 -17.89 1.80 -13.73
C LYS A 4 -16.68 1.74 -12.80
N ASP A 5 -16.91 1.81 -11.49
CA ASP A 5 -15.87 1.63 -10.47
C ASP A 5 -15.17 0.28 -10.62
N ILE A 6 -15.94 -0.80 -10.78
CA ILE A 6 -15.38 -2.16 -10.95
C ILE A 6 -14.53 -2.23 -12.22
N LYS A 7 -15.04 -1.74 -13.35
CA LYS A 7 -14.30 -1.74 -14.62
C LYS A 7 -13.01 -0.91 -14.54
N PHE A 8 -13.06 0.22 -13.83
CA PHE A 8 -11.88 1.03 -13.60
C PHE A 8 -10.81 0.29 -12.78
N LEU A 9 -11.22 -0.40 -11.71
CA LEU A 9 -10.31 -1.24 -10.92
C LEU A 9 -9.71 -2.39 -11.72
N GLU A 10 -10.51 -3.08 -12.54
CA GLU A 10 -10.02 -4.15 -13.41
C GLU A 10 -8.95 -3.65 -14.39
N GLU A 11 -9.17 -2.46 -14.98
CA GLU A 11 -8.19 -1.84 -15.87
C GLU A 11 -6.88 -1.54 -15.16
N LEU A 12 -6.95 -0.99 -13.95
CA LEU A 12 -5.76 -0.71 -13.14
C LEU A 12 -5.03 -2.01 -12.75
N LEU A 13 -5.75 -3.01 -12.26
CA LEU A 13 -5.15 -4.24 -11.73
C LEU A 13 -4.50 -5.12 -12.81
N TYR A 14 -5.02 -5.10 -14.04
CA TYR A 14 -4.63 -6.08 -15.06
C TYR A 14 -4.08 -5.50 -16.35
N ASN A 15 -4.41 -4.25 -16.69
CA ASN A 15 -4.14 -3.70 -18.02
C ASN A 15 -3.31 -2.40 -18.01
N THR A 16 -2.93 -1.89 -16.83
CA THR A 16 -2.14 -0.66 -16.69
C THR A 16 -0.69 -1.01 -16.35
N ASP A 17 0.27 -0.34 -16.99
CA ASP A 17 1.69 -0.53 -16.67
C ASP A 17 2.05 0.07 -15.31
N LYS A 18 3.20 -0.34 -14.77
CA LYS A 18 3.63 0.03 -13.42
C LYS A 18 3.84 1.54 -13.25
N ASP A 19 4.40 2.23 -14.24
CA ASP A 19 4.73 3.66 -14.11
C ASP A 19 3.45 4.49 -14.10
N ASP A 20 2.49 4.13 -14.96
CA ASP A 20 1.15 4.72 -14.95
C ASP A 20 0.38 4.39 -13.67
N LEU A 21 0.50 3.17 -13.14
CA LEU A 21 -0.09 2.79 -11.86
C LEU A 21 0.42 3.65 -10.70
N VAL A 22 1.72 3.88 -10.60
CA VAL A 22 2.31 4.75 -9.56
C VAL A 22 1.74 6.15 -9.66
N ARG A 23 1.65 6.72 -10.88
CA ARG A 23 1.07 8.05 -11.11
C ARG A 23 -0.40 8.09 -10.68
N VAL A 24 -1.20 7.09 -11.06
CA VAL A 24 -2.62 7.04 -10.71
C VAL A 24 -2.80 6.87 -9.20
N MET A 25 -2.07 5.94 -8.56
CA MET A 25 -2.20 5.65 -7.14
C MET A 25 -1.92 6.84 -6.24
N ARG A 26 -1.00 7.75 -6.63
CA ARG A 26 -0.75 8.99 -5.88
C ARG A 26 -1.92 9.98 -5.92
N ASN A 27 -2.78 9.88 -6.93
CA ASN A 27 -3.81 10.89 -7.23
C ASN A 27 -5.26 10.34 -7.18
N ILE A 28 -5.47 9.08 -6.77
CA ILE A 28 -6.83 8.57 -6.57
C ILE A 28 -7.50 9.35 -5.44
N GLU A 29 -8.59 10.03 -5.78
CA GLU A 29 -9.38 10.83 -4.84
C GLU A 29 -10.37 9.98 -4.04
N ASN A 30 -10.82 8.85 -4.59
CA ASN A 30 -11.80 8.01 -3.91
C ASN A 30 -11.09 7.00 -2.98
N PRO A 31 -11.18 7.18 -1.63
CA PRO A 31 -10.48 6.32 -0.68
C PRO A 31 -10.96 4.86 -0.74
N VAL A 32 -12.20 4.60 -1.16
CA VAL A 32 -12.72 3.23 -1.33
C VAL A 32 -12.07 2.56 -2.53
N ILE A 33 -11.88 3.26 -3.65
CA ILE A 33 -11.17 2.72 -4.81
C ILE A 33 -9.71 2.46 -4.46
N LEU A 34 -9.05 3.39 -3.77
CA LEU A 34 -7.67 3.21 -3.31
C LEU A 34 -7.53 1.97 -2.42
N HIS A 35 -8.46 1.80 -1.46
CA HIS A 35 -8.48 0.65 -0.56
C HIS A 35 -8.71 -0.67 -1.30
N VAL A 36 -9.69 -0.73 -2.20
CA VAL A 36 -10.00 -1.95 -2.96
C VAL A 36 -8.86 -2.30 -3.91
N PHE A 37 -8.23 -1.32 -4.54
CA PHE A 37 -7.04 -1.56 -5.34
C PHE A 37 -5.91 -2.15 -4.48
N ALA A 38 -5.60 -1.53 -3.34
CA ALA A 38 -4.58 -2.01 -2.40
C ALA A 38 -4.82 -3.45 -1.94
N ALA A 39 -6.09 -3.81 -1.70
CA ALA A 39 -6.49 -5.15 -1.28
C ALA A 39 -6.28 -6.23 -2.35
N ASN A 40 -6.22 -5.87 -3.62
CA ASN A 40 -6.16 -6.79 -4.76
C ASN A 40 -4.86 -6.69 -5.57
N TYR A 41 -3.99 -5.73 -5.27
CA TYR A 41 -2.71 -5.57 -5.94
C TYR A 41 -1.82 -6.80 -5.73
N ASN A 42 -1.10 -7.22 -6.79
CA ASN A 42 -0.15 -8.32 -6.71
C ASN A 42 1.19 -7.83 -6.12
N TRP A 43 1.44 -8.10 -4.85
CA TRP A 43 2.66 -7.66 -4.15
C TRP A 43 3.96 -8.24 -4.72
N ASN A 44 3.90 -9.31 -5.53
CA ASN A 44 5.06 -9.80 -6.27
C ASN A 44 5.57 -8.81 -7.33
N SER A 45 4.80 -7.75 -7.63
CA SER A 45 5.17 -6.68 -8.56
C SER A 45 6.02 -5.56 -7.92
N GLY A 46 6.41 -5.72 -6.65
CA GLY A 46 7.32 -4.83 -5.93
C GLY A 46 6.63 -3.73 -5.10
N PHE A 47 7.43 -2.88 -4.47
CA PHE A 47 6.95 -1.92 -3.46
C PHE A 47 6.64 -0.53 -4.00
N GLU A 48 6.93 -0.20 -5.26
CA GLU A 48 6.69 1.14 -5.81
C GLU A 48 5.20 1.56 -5.75
N VAL A 49 4.30 0.66 -6.15
CA VAL A 49 2.86 0.91 -6.11
C VAL A 49 2.34 0.93 -4.65
N PRO A 50 2.71 -0.01 -3.76
CA PRO A 50 2.46 0.12 -2.32
C PRO A 50 2.90 1.45 -1.71
N LYS A 51 4.09 1.94 -2.05
CA LYS A 51 4.60 3.25 -1.57
C LYS A 51 3.73 4.39 -2.09
N ALA A 52 3.36 4.37 -3.37
CA ALA A 52 2.45 5.35 -3.95
C ALA A 52 1.08 5.38 -3.26
N ILE A 53 0.55 4.21 -2.85
CA ILE A 53 -0.68 4.12 -2.06
C ILE A 53 -0.50 4.78 -0.69
N LEU A 54 0.61 4.52 0.02
CA LEU A 54 0.88 5.14 1.32
C LEU A 54 1.12 6.65 1.23
N GLU A 55 1.66 7.14 0.12
CA GLU A 55 1.91 8.56 -0.14
C GLU A 55 0.65 9.34 -0.54
N ASN A 56 -0.42 8.67 -0.98
CA ASN A 56 -1.67 9.31 -1.36
C ASN A 56 -2.35 9.98 -0.16
N GLU A 57 -2.79 11.23 -0.30
CA GLU A 57 -3.49 12.01 0.74
C GLU A 57 -4.81 11.36 1.22
N ASN A 58 -5.43 10.53 0.37
CA ASN A 58 -6.64 9.77 0.65
C ASN A 58 -6.36 8.38 1.25
N CYS A 59 -5.09 8.04 1.53
CA CYS A 59 -4.73 6.85 2.28
C CYS A 59 -5.13 7.01 3.75
N ASN A 60 -6.35 6.57 4.05
CA ASN A 60 -6.86 6.59 5.41
C ASN A 60 -6.24 5.48 6.28
N TYR A 61 -6.50 5.55 7.58
CA TYR A 61 -6.01 4.59 8.56
C TYR A 61 -6.33 3.13 8.21
N GLY A 62 -7.52 2.85 7.66
CA GLY A 62 -7.92 1.51 7.26
C GLY A 62 -7.09 0.95 6.11
N THR A 63 -6.79 1.77 5.11
CA THR A 63 -5.86 1.40 4.02
C THR A 63 -4.44 1.24 4.55
N GLY A 64 -3.95 2.16 5.39
CA GLY A 64 -2.63 2.03 6.02
C GLY A 64 -2.49 0.74 6.84
N LEU A 65 -3.50 0.38 7.63
CA LEU A 65 -3.53 -0.88 8.39
C LEU A 65 -3.51 -2.12 7.48
N LEU A 66 -4.25 -2.08 6.37
CA LEU A 66 -4.24 -3.16 5.38
C LEU A 66 -2.82 -3.33 4.79
N MET A 67 -2.17 -2.23 4.40
CA MET A 67 -0.80 -2.25 3.90
C MET A 67 0.18 -2.79 4.94
N PHE A 68 0.03 -2.38 6.20
CA PHE A 68 0.84 -2.88 7.31
C PHE A 68 0.66 -4.38 7.51
N HIS A 69 -0.59 -4.87 7.48
CA HIS A 69 -0.87 -6.29 7.58
C HIS A 69 -0.23 -7.09 6.45
N TYR A 70 -0.41 -6.64 5.20
CA TYR A 70 0.14 -7.31 4.02
C TYR A 70 1.68 -7.26 3.95
N ALA A 71 2.30 -6.24 4.52
CA ALA A 71 3.75 -6.14 4.67
C ALA A 71 4.31 -6.95 5.85
N ASP A 72 3.52 -7.85 6.45
CA ASP A 72 3.91 -8.66 7.60
C ASP A 72 4.22 -7.83 8.86
N GLY A 73 3.39 -6.81 9.09
CA GLY A 73 3.56 -5.88 10.21
C GLY A 73 3.41 -6.51 11.59
N TYR A 74 2.87 -7.73 11.68
CA TYR A 74 2.92 -8.49 12.93
C TYR A 74 4.35 -8.63 13.46
N ARG A 75 5.35 -8.82 12.59
CA ARG A 75 6.77 -8.88 13.00
C ARG A 75 7.27 -7.59 13.63
N MET A 76 6.81 -6.43 13.16
CA MET A 76 7.17 -5.15 13.77
C MET A 76 6.65 -5.03 15.20
N LEU A 77 5.51 -5.67 15.50
CA LEU A 77 4.91 -5.67 16.84
C LEU A 77 5.57 -6.70 17.78
N GLU A 78 5.99 -7.84 17.25
CA GLU A 78 6.57 -8.95 18.02
C GLU A 78 8.08 -8.76 18.26
N SER A 79 8.83 -8.42 17.21
CA SER A 79 10.30 -8.36 17.20
C SER A 79 10.82 -7.21 16.32
N PRO A 80 10.64 -5.93 16.73
CA PRO A 80 11.10 -4.78 15.95
C PRO A 80 12.62 -4.75 15.72
N ASP A 81 13.41 -5.33 16.63
CA ASP A 81 14.87 -5.44 16.47
C ASP A 81 15.24 -6.37 15.31
N ASP A 82 14.50 -7.47 15.13
CA ASP A 82 14.70 -8.41 14.01
C ASP A 82 14.33 -7.76 12.67
N VAL A 83 13.25 -6.97 12.63
CA VAL A 83 12.89 -6.18 11.44
C VAL A 83 14.02 -5.21 11.09
N SER A 84 14.54 -4.50 12.10
CA SER A 84 15.62 -3.52 11.91
C SER A 84 16.92 -4.14 11.44
N ALA A 85 17.22 -5.37 11.89
CA ALA A 85 18.40 -6.14 11.48
C ALA A 85 18.25 -6.88 10.15
N SER A 86 17.06 -6.86 9.53
CA SER A 86 16.80 -7.57 8.27
C SER A 86 17.64 -7.02 7.11
N ALA A 87 18.16 -7.95 6.30
CA ALA A 87 18.87 -7.65 5.05
C ALA A 87 17.91 -7.33 3.88
N LEU A 88 16.59 -7.49 4.06
CA LEU A 88 15.58 -7.16 3.05
C LEU A 88 15.25 -5.66 3.12
N GLU A 89 16.16 -4.83 2.62
CA GLU A 89 16.10 -3.35 2.74
C GLU A 89 14.76 -2.77 2.27
N GLU A 90 14.28 -3.09 1.07
CA GLU A 90 13.02 -2.53 0.54
C GLU A 90 11.80 -2.85 1.40
N TRP A 91 11.72 -4.10 1.89
CA TRP A 91 10.64 -4.54 2.77
C TRP A 91 10.75 -3.87 4.15
N LYS A 92 11.97 -3.84 4.72
CA LYS A 92 12.25 -3.21 6.01
C LYS A 92 11.86 -1.74 5.99
N ASP A 93 12.31 -1.00 4.98
CA ASP A 93 12.02 0.42 4.82
C ASP A 93 10.51 0.65 4.68
N PHE A 94 9.86 -0.11 3.81
CA PHE A 94 8.41 -0.01 3.62
C PHE A 94 7.65 -0.26 4.93
N LEU A 95 8.03 -1.30 5.68
CA LEU A 95 7.33 -1.66 6.91
C LEU A 95 7.55 -0.62 8.02
N ILE A 96 8.77 -0.09 8.17
CA ILE A 96 9.09 0.99 9.12
C ILE A 96 8.29 2.25 8.77
N GLU A 97 8.30 2.67 7.50
CA GLU A 97 7.55 3.84 7.04
C GLU A 97 6.05 3.69 7.30
N THR A 98 5.48 2.52 7.00
CA THR A 98 4.06 2.22 7.24
C THR A 98 3.73 2.30 8.74
N TYR A 99 4.56 1.69 9.58
CA TYR A 99 4.39 1.68 11.03
C TYR A 99 4.45 3.10 11.61
N GLN A 100 5.42 3.90 11.18
CA GLN A 100 5.56 5.29 11.60
C GLN A 100 4.33 6.11 11.18
N LYS A 101 3.85 5.98 9.94
CA LYS A 101 2.63 6.66 9.49
C LYS A 101 1.42 6.29 10.36
N LEU A 102 1.28 5.03 10.76
CA LEU A 102 0.15 4.60 11.60
C LEU A 102 0.20 5.16 13.02
N ILE A 103 1.39 5.38 13.59
CA ILE A 103 1.55 5.89 14.96
C ILE A 103 1.50 7.42 15.02
N PHE A 104 2.09 8.10 14.02
CA PHE A 104 2.25 9.55 14.03
C PHE A 104 1.20 10.29 13.18
N ALA A 105 0.23 9.60 12.59
CA ALA A 105 -0.97 10.23 12.02
C ALA A 105 -1.98 10.71 13.08
N VAL A 106 -1.52 11.03 14.29
CA VAL A 106 -2.29 11.54 15.43
C VAL A 106 -1.85 12.95 15.77
#